data_AF-D4M6I3-F1
#
_entry.id   AF-D4M6I3-F1
#
_cell.length_a   1.000
_cell.length_b   1.000
_cell.length_c   1.000
_cell.angle_alpha   90.00
_cell.angle_beta   90.00
_cell.angle_gamma   90.00
#
_symmetry.space_group_name_H-M   'P 1'
#
loop_
_entity.id
_entity.type
_entity.pdbx_description
1 polymer ?
#
loop_
_entity_poly.entity_id
_entity_poly.type
_entity_poly.pdbx_seq_one_letter_code
_entity_poly.pdbx_strand_id
1 'polypeptide(L)'
;MEDRFALLIDADNVSAKYIKPILDELSKYGNVTYKRIYGDWTKSNSASWKEELLQNSITPIQQFSYTQGKNSTDSAMIIDAMDMLYTSELEGFCLVSSDSDFTKLASRLRESGKMVIGMGEDKTPLPFRKACDIFTVLEVLLEDNTIEKEESEGKSYHSHVFGRGQKKISSASLSSSNGRGSKEKIEKVSKEKIEEIVVKIITENQNNDRETGLGEVGSRLVKVYPDFDVRRYGYSLLSKFLETLPKLKLIQEGTKVSVTLYEDKSKKDMLEEYIIRQIQMTGDQGISLGTLGNRIRIQFGDFKVRDYGYSQFKQYIQSFPKVELIEDGERTRAVYVED
;
A
#
# COMPACT_ATOMS: atom_id res chain seq x y z
N MET A 1 2.09 -15.29 26.58
CA MET A 1 1.71 -13.99 27.18
C MET A 1 1.47 -13.08 25.99
N GLU A 2 0.38 -12.32 25.95
CA GLU A 2 0.23 -11.32 24.88
C GLU A 2 1.29 -10.22 25.05
N ASP A 3 1.84 -9.74 23.93
CA ASP A 3 2.81 -8.65 23.92
C ASP A 3 2.14 -7.38 24.47
N ARG A 4 2.86 -6.59 25.26
CA ARG A 4 2.37 -5.35 25.88
C ARG A 4 2.99 -4.14 25.21
N PHE A 5 2.12 -3.18 24.91
CA PHE A 5 2.49 -1.95 24.23
C PHE A 5 2.16 -0.73 25.08
N ALA A 6 3.02 0.30 24.98
CA ALA A 6 2.71 1.64 25.42
C ALA A 6 2.23 2.49 24.24
N LEU A 7 1.06 3.10 24.34
CA LEU A 7 0.52 4.07 23.40
C LEU A 7 0.78 5.49 23.91
N LEU A 8 1.58 6.25 23.16
CA LEU A 8 1.95 7.63 23.45
C LEU A 8 1.50 8.54 22.31
N ILE A 9 0.57 9.44 22.61
CA ILE A 9 -0.10 10.29 21.61
C ILE A 9 0.28 11.75 21.81
N ASP A 10 0.68 12.39 20.73
CA ASP A 10 0.93 13.82 20.67
C ASP A 10 -0.35 14.57 20.25
N ALA A 11 -1.04 15.19 21.22
CA ALA A 11 -2.31 15.89 20.99
C ALA A 11 -2.16 17.20 20.23
N ASP A 12 -0.95 17.78 20.18
CA ASP A 12 -0.70 19.02 19.44
C ASP A 12 -0.60 18.74 17.92
N ASN A 13 -0.21 17.51 17.52
CA ASN A 13 -0.03 17.11 16.12
C ASN A 13 -1.10 16.16 15.56
N VAL A 14 -1.98 15.60 16.40
CA VAL A 14 -2.98 14.59 16.02
C VAL A 14 -4.38 15.06 16.37
N SER A 15 -5.41 14.62 15.63
CA SER A 15 -6.82 14.91 15.93
C SER A 15 -7.49 13.76 16.68
N ALA A 16 -8.40 14.10 17.62
CA ALA A 16 -9.16 13.13 18.42
C ALA A 16 -9.92 12.07 17.60
N LYS A 17 -10.35 12.41 16.37
CA LYS A 17 -11.05 11.49 15.46
C LYS A 17 -10.28 10.19 15.18
N TYR A 18 -8.96 10.19 15.35
CA TYR A 18 -8.12 9.02 15.09
C TYR A 18 -7.99 8.06 16.28
N ILE A 19 -8.44 8.42 17.49
CA ILE A 19 -8.22 7.62 18.71
C ILE A 19 -8.74 6.19 18.56
N LYS A 20 -9.98 6.04 18.12
CA LYS A 20 -10.57 4.71 17.95
C LYS A 20 -9.82 3.88 16.89
N PRO A 21 -9.63 4.39 15.66
CA PRO A 21 -8.82 3.68 14.65
C PRO A 21 -7.40 3.31 15.12
N ILE A 22 -6.73 4.18 15.89
CA ILE A 22 -5.40 3.91 16.46
C ILE A 22 -5.45 2.72 17.42
N LEU A 23 -6.43 2.69 18.33
CA LEU A 23 -6.58 1.63 19.31
C LEU A 23 -6.94 0.30 18.64
N ASP A 24 -7.86 0.34 17.68
CA ASP A 24 -8.29 -0.84 16.92
C ASP A 24 -7.11 -1.42 16.13
N GLU A 25 -6.30 -0.57 15.48
CA GLU A 25 -5.08 -1.00 14.79
C GLU A 25 -4.03 -1.57 15.76
N LEU A 26 -3.77 -0.89 16.88
CA LEU A 26 -2.74 -1.31 17.83
C LEU A 26 -3.10 -2.62 18.54
N SER A 27 -4.39 -2.90 18.74
CA SER A 27 -4.88 -4.14 19.35
C SER A 27 -4.51 -5.41 18.58
N LYS A 28 -4.19 -5.28 17.28
CA LYS A 28 -3.74 -6.39 16.43
C LYS A 28 -2.34 -6.91 16.81
N TYR A 29 -1.54 -6.09 17.49
CA TYR A 29 -0.17 -6.40 17.85
C TYR A 29 -0.04 -6.89 19.29
N GLY A 30 -0.91 -6.42 20.19
CA GLY A 30 -0.87 -6.80 21.59
C GLY A 30 -1.73 -5.92 22.49
N ASN A 31 -1.59 -6.14 23.79
CA ASN A 31 -2.35 -5.43 24.81
C ASN A 31 -1.75 -4.05 25.10
N VAL A 32 -2.58 -3.00 24.97
CA VAL A 32 -2.17 -1.62 25.24
C VAL A 32 -2.24 -1.32 26.74
N THR A 33 -1.10 -1.46 27.41
CA THR A 33 -0.99 -1.35 28.88
C THR A 33 -0.89 0.10 29.35
N TYR A 34 -0.12 0.93 28.64
CA TYR A 34 -0.07 2.37 28.87
C TYR A 34 -0.82 3.09 27.76
N LYS A 35 -1.70 4.01 28.13
CA LYS A 35 -2.40 4.90 27.19
C LYS A 35 -2.23 6.32 27.68
N ARG A 36 -1.24 7.03 27.14
CA ARG A 36 -0.95 8.42 27.52
C ARG A 36 -1.08 9.33 26.32
N ILE A 37 -1.62 10.51 26.58
CA ILE A 37 -1.73 11.57 25.60
C ILE A 37 -1.12 12.85 26.18
N TYR A 38 -0.33 13.56 25.39
CA TYR A 38 0.47 14.69 25.83
C TYR A 38 -0.02 15.94 25.13
N GLY A 39 -0.24 17.00 25.90
CA GLY A 39 -0.63 18.29 25.36
C GLY A 39 -0.89 19.34 26.43
N ASP A 40 -1.20 20.55 25.97
CA ASP A 40 -1.64 21.64 26.82
C ASP A 40 -3.17 21.71 26.86
N TRP A 41 -3.77 21.10 27.88
CA TRP A 41 -5.23 20.97 28.05
C TRP A 41 -5.89 22.29 28.47
N THR A 42 -5.12 23.35 28.73
CA THR A 42 -5.66 24.69 28.98
C THR A 42 -6.11 25.40 27.70
N LYS A 43 -5.70 24.90 26.52
CA LYS A 43 -6.14 25.42 25.21
C LYS A 43 -7.61 25.08 24.95
N SER A 44 -8.32 25.96 24.24
CA SER A 44 -9.78 25.87 23.99
C SER A 44 -10.23 24.70 23.12
N ASN A 45 -9.31 23.94 22.51
CA ASN A 45 -9.57 22.77 21.68
C ASN A 45 -9.62 21.44 22.47
N SER A 46 -9.57 21.49 23.81
CA SER A 46 -9.57 20.29 24.68
C SER A 46 -10.94 19.61 24.83
N ALA A 47 -12.03 20.25 24.42
CA ALA A 47 -13.38 19.70 24.58
C ALA A 47 -13.61 18.41 23.77
N SER A 48 -13.11 18.35 22.53
CA SER A 48 -13.20 17.16 21.66
C SER A 48 -12.23 16.05 22.04
N TRP A 49 -11.45 16.22 23.10
CA TRP A 49 -10.62 15.15 23.65
C TRP A 49 -11.27 14.53 24.86
N LYS A 50 -11.99 15.32 25.66
CA LYS A 50 -12.53 14.88 26.95
C LYS A 50 -13.36 13.60 26.83
N GLU A 51 -14.24 13.52 25.84
CA GLU A 51 -15.11 12.36 25.63
C GLU A 51 -14.29 11.12 25.24
N GLU A 52 -13.42 11.25 24.23
CA GLU A 52 -12.58 10.19 23.71
C GLU A 52 -11.62 9.64 24.76
N LEU A 53 -11.02 10.51 25.58
CA LEU A 53 -10.09 10.11 26.64
C LEU A 53 -10.80 9.30 27.74
N LEU A 54 -12.00 9.75 28.16
CA LEU A 54 -12.79 9.05 29.16
C LEU A 54 -13.29 7.69 28.66
N GLN A 55 -13.83 7.65 27.43
CA GLN A 55 -14.36 6.42 26.84
C GLN A 55 -13.29 5.35 26.63
N ASN A 56 -12.05 5.76 26.32
CA ASN A 56 -10.97 4.84 25.98
C ASN A 56 -9.95 4.62 27.11
N SER A 57 -10.21 5.19 28.30
CA SER A 57 -9.31 5.14 29.48
C SER A 57 -7.89 5.63 29.16
N ILE A 58 -7.79 6.75 28.44
CA ILE A 58 -6.50 7.36 28.09
C ILE A 58 -6.17 8.43 29.14
N THR A 59 -4.96 8.38 29.68
CA THR A 59 -4.50 9.32 30.70
C THR A 59 -3.93 10.59 30.06
N PRO A 60 -4.52 11.78 30.28
CA PRO A 60 -3.95 13.03 29.82
C PRO A 60 -2.75 13.46 30.68
N ILE A 61 -1.66 13.81 30.03
CA ILE A 61 -0.45 14.39 30.62
C ILE A 61 -0.44 15.87 30.23
N GLN A 62 -0.62 16.75 31.22
CA GLN A 62 -0.61 18.20 31.03
C GLN A 62 0.82 18.70 30.89
N GLN A 63 1.07 19.50 29.86
CA GLN A 63 2.30 20.29 29.73
C GLN A 63 1.98 21.72 29.33
N PHE A 64 2.40 22.68 30.16
CA PHE A 64 2.20 24.10 29.86
C PHE A 64 3.16 24.57 28.77
N SER A 65 2.63 25.23 27.75
CA SER A 65 3.48 25.90 26.77
C SER A 65 3.99 27.22 27.35
N TYR A 66 5.24 27.24 27.85
CA TYR A 66 5.85 28.46 28.41
C TYR A 66 6.13 29.55 27.36
N THR A 67 6.25 29.17 26.09
CA THR A 67 6.45 30.07 24.95
C THR A 67 5.90 29.39 23.69
N GLN A 68 5.17 30.11 22.84
CA GLN A 68 4.62 29.56 21.60
C GLN A 68 5.73 29.00 20.70
N GLY A 69 5.55 27.76 20.23
CA GLY A 69 6.45 27.10 19.29
C GLY A 69 7.65 26.35 19.89
N LYS A 70 7.61 26.00 21.19
CA LYS A 70 8.62 25.10 21.80
C LYS A 70 8.06 23.70 22.07
N ASN A 71 8.93 22.71 21.91
CA ASN A 71 8.71 21.27 22.03
C ASN A 71 8.53 20.76 23.48
N SER A 72 7.79 21.49 24.32
CA SER A 72 7.57 21.11 25.73
C SER A 72 6.76 19.83 25.87
N THR A 73 5.74 19.67 25.01
CA THR A 73 4.91 18.47 24.94
C THR A 73 5.77 17.27 24.55
N ASP A 74 6.59 17.43 23.52
CA ASP A 74 7.46 16.37 22.99
C ASP A 74 8.49 15.93 24.01
N SER A 75 9.09 16.88 24.73
CA SER A 75 10.08 16.59 25.78
C SER A 75 9.46 15.73 26.88
N ALA A 76 8.24 16.04 27.33
CA ALA A 76 7.55 15.24 28.33
C ALA A 76 7.22 13.83 27.82
N MET A 77 6.77 13.69 26.58
CA MET A 77 6.50 12.39 25.98
C MET A 77 7.78 11.55 25.85
N ILE A 78 8.89 12.16 25.44
CA ILE A 78 10.21 11.49 25.34
C ILE A 78 10.68 11.01 26.71
N ILE A 79 10.59 11.86 27.74
CA ILE A 79 10.98 11.49 29.11
C ILE A 79 10.17 10.29 29.58
N ASP A 80 8.83 10.35 29.46
CA ASP A 80 7.95 9.25 29.85
C ASP A 80 8.24 7.96 29.09
N ALA A 81 8.49 8.05 27.78
CA ALA A 81 8.83 6.89 26.96
C ALA A 81 10.13 6.21 27.45
N MET A 82 11.14 7.02 27.79
CA MET A 82 12.41 6.51 28.32
C MET A 82 12.23 5.91 29.71
N ASP A 83 11.44 6.52 30.59
CA ASP A 83 11.15 5.96 31.90
C ASP A 83 10.44 4.61 31.76
N MET A 84 9.42 4.51 30.92
CA MET A 84 8.73 3.23 30.61
C MET A 84 9.68 2.19 30.03
N LEU A 85 10.62 2.59 29.16
CA LEU A 85 11.59 1.68 28.55
C LEU A 85 12.42 0.92 29.59
N TYR A 86 12.76 1.58 30.71
CA TYR A 86 13.63 1.01 31.75
C TYR A 86 12.90 0.50 32.99
N THR A 87 11.67 0.94 33.23
CA THR A 87 10.92 0.61 34.46
C THR A 87 9.78 -0.37 34.23
N SER A 88 9.43 -0.64 32.97
CA SER A 88 8.31 -1.49 32.61
C SER A 88 8.74 -2.64 31.71
N GLU A 89 8.05 -3.76 31.87
CA GLU A 89 8.16 -4.89 30.96
C GLU A 89 7.23 -4.63 29.77
N LEU A 90 7.73 -3.90 28.77
CA LEU A 90 7.01 -3.64 27.52
C LEU A 90 7.70 -4.33 26.36
N GLU A 91 6.94 -4.92 25.46
CA GLU A 91 7.44 -5.54 24.24
C GLU A 91 7.52 -4.51 23.08
N GLY A 92 6.70 -3.44 23.15
CA GLY A 92 6.78 -2.36 22.17
C GLY A 92 6.16 -1.02 22.56
N PHE A 93 6.31 -0.06 21.66
CA PHE A 93 5.85 1.32 21.78
C PHE A 93 5.10 1.73 20.52
N CYS A 94 3.95 2.37 20.70
CA CYS A 94 3.24 3.07 19.65
C CYS A 94 3.39 4.57 19.83
N LEU A 95 4.05 5.22 18.88
CA LEU A 95 4.27 6.67 18.86
C LEU A 95 3.32 7.30 17.84
N VAL A 96 2.34 8.07 18.31
CA VAL A 96 1.37 8.74 17.44
C VAL A 96 1.73 10.22 17.31
N SER A 97 2.42 10.57 16.22
CA SER A 97 2.74 11.96 15.88
C SER A 97 3.08 12.08 14.38
N SER A 98 3.01 13.31 13.86
CA SER A 98 3.52 13.66 12.53
C SER A 98 4.83 14.45 12.58
N ASP A 99 5.40 14.66 13.76
CA ASP A 99 6.65 15.40 13.96
C ASP A 99 7.88 14.51 13.75
N SER A 100 8.87 15.03 13.01
CA SER A 100 10.15 14.35 12.81
C SER A 100 11.04 14.32 14.06
N ASP A 101 10.77 15.14 15.08
CA ASP A 101 11.61 15.21 16.28
C ASP A 101 11.58 13.90 17.11
N PHE A 102 10.55 13.07 16.93
CA PHE A 102 10.48 11.72 17.52
C PHE A 102 11.35 10.67 16.82
N THR A 103 12.04 11.02 15.72
CA THR A 103 12.92 10.10 14.98
C THR A 103 13.97 9.47 15.90
N LYS A 104 14.64 10.25 16.76
CA LYS A 104 15.68 9.68 17.63
C LYS A 104 15.09 8.83 18.76
N LEU A 105 13.90 9.17 19.25
CA LEU A 105 13.18 8.34 20.22
C LEU A 105 12.86 6.98 19.61
N ALA A 106 12.25 6.94 18.42
CA ALA A 106 11.92 5.70 17.71
C ALA A 106 13.17 4.82 17.51
N SER A 107 14.27 5.40 16.98
CA SER A 107 15.52 4.66 16.82
C SER A 107 16.04 4.13 18.16
N ARG A 108 15.99 4.93 19.23
CA ARG A 108 16.52 4.54 20.53
C ARG A 108 15.72 3.41 21.19
N LEU A 109 14.39 3.39 21.00
CA LEU A 109 13.52 2.30 21.47
C LEU A 109 13.84 0.99 20.73
N ARG A 110 14.05 1.07 19.40
CA ARG A 110 14.46 -0.09 18.59
C ARG A 110 15.86 -0.60 18.90
N GLU A 111 16.80 0.30 19.12
CA GLU A 111 18.17 -0.03 19.60
C GLU A 111 18.10 -0.81 20.93
N SER A 112 17.06 -0.60 21.74
CA SER A 112 16.79 -1.36 22.97
C SER A 112 15.99 -2.66 22.74
N GLY A 113 15.79 -3.08 21.50
CA GLY A 113 15.08 -4.31 21.14
C GLY A 113 13.57 -4.24 21.30
N LYS A 114 12.98 -3.04 21.42
CA LYS A 114 11.53 -2.86 21.47
C LYS A 114 10.96 -2.71 20.07
N MET A 115 9.78 -3.28 19.83
CA MET A 115 9.03 -3.02 18.61
C MET A 115 8.51 -1.58 18.63
N VAL A 116 8.71 -0.83 17.54
CA VAL A 116 8.21 0.54 17.42
C VAL A 116 7.22 0.66 16.27
N ILE A 117 5.97 0.98 16.63
CA ILE A 117 4.88 1.27 15.69
C ILE A 117 4.68 2.79 15.66
N GLY A 118 5.05 3.44 14.56
CA GLY A 118 4.70 4.83 14.31
C GLY A 118 3.30 4.95 13.73
N MET A 119 2.54 5.96 14.15
CA MET A 119 1.29 6.33 13.49
C MET A 119 1.24 7.84 13.26
N GLY A 120 0.94 8.26 12.04
CA GLY A 120 0.90 9.68 11.70
C GLY A 120 0.15 9.95 10.40
N GLU A 121 -0.05 11.23 10.09
CA GLU A 121 -0.74 11.65 8.87
C GLU A 121 0.13 11.39 7.62
N ASP A 122 -0.44 11.45 6.42
CA ASP A 122 0.32 11.24 5.17
C ASP A 122 1.47 12.25 4.98
N LYS A 123 1.41 13.39 5.66
CA LYS A 123 2.46 14.42 5.68
C LYS A 123 3.70 14.06 6.53
N THR A 124 3.66 13.00 7.34
CA THR A 124 4.74 12.69 8.29
C THR A 124 6.08 12.43 7.56
N PRO A 125 7.19 13.10 7.92
CA PRO A 125 8.46 12.97 7.21
C PRO A 125 9.03 11.55 7.13
N LEU A 126 9.65 11.21 6.00
CA LEU A 126 10.27 9.90 5.75
C LEU A 126 11.29 9.46 6.82
N PRO A 127 12.12 10.35 7.41
CA PRO A 127 13.04 9.95 8.49
C PRO A 127 12.34 9.30 9.68
N PHE A 128 11.22 9.85 10.14
CA PHE A 128 10.49 9.29 11.28
C PHE A 128 9.84 7.96 10.91
N ARG A 129 9.24 7.87 9.72
CA ARG A 129 8.68 6.61 9.20
C ARG A 129 9.72 5.49 9.19
N LYS A 130 10.91 5.77 8.66
CA LYS A 130 12.02 4.79 8.59
C LYS A 130 12.63 4.45 9.94
N ALA A 131 12.49 5.33 10.92
CA ALA A 131 12.96 5.06 12.28
C ALA A 131 12.07 4.06 13.01
N CYS A 132 10.84 3.80 12.55
CA CYS A 132 9.94 2.78 13.12
C CYS A 132 10.17 1.39 12.50
N ASP A 133 9.65 0.34 13.12
CA ASP A 133 9.55 -0.99 12.51
C ASP A 133 8.34 -1.08 11.58
N ILE A 134 7.23 -0.46 11.98
CA ILE A 134 6.00 -0.31 11.21
C ILE A 134 5.56 1.15 11.31
N PHE A 135 5.07 1.73 10.22
CA PHE A 135 4.50 3.06 10.20
C PHE A 135 3.12 3.06 9.53
N THR A 136 2.08 3.33 10.30
CA THR A 136 0.70 3.33 9.80
C THR A 136 0.21 4.74 9.52
N VAL A 137 -0.36 4.96 8.34
CA VAL A 137 -0.94 6.25 7.95
C VAL A 137 -2.36 6.37 8.51
N LEU A 138 -2.62 7.41 9.30
CA LEU A 138 -3.86 7.57 10.05
C LEU A 138 -5.10 7.72 9.16
N GLU A 139 -4.98 8.39 8.02
CA GLU A 139 -6.09 8.56 7.07
C GLU A 139 -6.59 7.23 6.51
N VAL A 140 -5.68 6.28 6.31
CA VAL A 140 -6.02 4.92 5.84
C VAL A 140 -6.85 4.18 6.88
N LEU A 141 -6.51 4.33 8.17
CA LEU A 141 -7.25 3.70 9.26
C LEU A 141 -8.68 4.25 9.41
N LEU A 142 -8.86 5.54 9.15
CA LEU A 142 -10.19 6.15 9.15
C LEU A 142 -11.06 5.60 8.03
N GLU A 143 -10.52 5.50 6.81
CA GLU A 143 -11.24 5.00 5.64
C GLU A 143 -11.72 3.56 5.86
N ASP A 144 -10.85 2.67 6.35
CA ASP A 144 -11.22 1.30 6.70
C ASP A 144 -12.34 1.22 7.74
N ASN A 145 -12.22 1.99 8.83
CA ASN A 145 -13.22 2.02 9.88
C ASN A 145 -14.58 2.54 9.40
N THR A 146 -14.59 3.45 8.41
CA THR A 146 -15.85 3.89 7.80
C THR A 146 -16.49 2.82 6.93
N ILE A 147 -15.68 2.07 6.16
CA ILE A 147 -16.16 0.99 5.30
C ILE A 147 -16.71 -0.16 6.14
N GLU A 148 -15.99 -0.58 7.19
CA GLU A 148 -16.43 -1.66 8.09
C GLU A 148 -17.76 -1.31 8.80
N LYS A 149 -17.95 -0.05 9.18
CA LYS A 149 -19.22 0.41 9.76
C LYS A 149 -20.36 0.34 8.75
N GLU A 150 -20.14 0.80 7.52
CA GLU A 150 -21.16 0.76 6.46
C GLU A 150 -21.57 -0.68 6.08
N GLU A 151 -20.62 -1.62 6.08
CA GLU A 151 -20.90 -3.04 5.85
C GLU A 151 -21.64 -3.69 7.03
N SER A 152 -21.28 -3.33 8.28
CA SER A 152 -21.93 -3.86 9.48
C SER A 152 -23.35 -3.31 9.73
N GLU A 153 -23.65 -2.10 9.23
CA GLU A 153 -24.97 -1.45 9.38
C GLU A 153 -25.99 -1.83 8.29
N GLY A 154 -25.69 -2.81 7.43
CA GLY A 154 -26.71 -3.47 6.60
C GLY A 154 -27.47 -2.56 5.63
N LYS A 155 -26.87 -1.48 5.13
CA LYS A 155 -27.46 -0.71 4.03
C LYS A 155 -27.18 -1.41 2.71
N SER A 156 -28.09 -2.32 2.35
CA SER A 156 -28.22 -2.87 1.00
C SER A 156 -28.26 -1.73 -0.03
N TYR A 157 -27.13 -1.47 -0.70
CA TYR A 157 -27.12 -0.73 -1.96
C TYR A 157 -27.00 -1.71 -3.11
N HIS A 158 -28.11 -1.80 -3.85
CA HIS A 158 -28.17 -2.41 -5.17
C HIS A 158 -27.04 -1.91 -6.08
N SER A 159 -26.43 -2.87 -6.79
CA SER A 159 -25.58 -2.65 -7.94
C SER A 159 -26.21 -1.63 -8.90
N HIS A 160 -25.53 -0.50 -9.15
CA HIS A 160 -25.76 0.31 -10.34
C HIS A 160 -24.52 0.34 -11.22
N VAL A 161 -24.72 -0.31 -12.37
CA VAL A 161 -23.91 -0.41 -13.58
C VAL A 161 -23.46 0.97 -14.11
N PHE A 162 -22.25 0.97 -14.69
CA PHE A 162 -21.62 2.01 -15.51
C PHE A 162 -22.56 2.88 -16.37
N GLY A 163 -22.30 4.19 -16.40
CA GLY A 163 -22.92 5.11 -17.37
C GLY A 163 -22.30 6.51 -17.40
N ARG A 164 -21.46 6.75 -18.42
CA ARG A 164 -21.03 8.02 -19.04
C ARG A 164 -21.65 9.33 -18.52
N GLY A 165 -20.78 10.31 -18.21
CA GLY A 165 -21.14 11.72 -18.15
C GLY A 165 -19.92 12.64 -18.21
N GLN A 166 -19.50 13.01 -19.42
CA GLN A 166 -18.59 14.15 -19.62
C GLN A 166 -19.30 15.43 -19.19
N LYS A 167 -18.67 16.24 -18.33
CA LYS A 167 -18.88 17.69 -18.36
C LYS A 167 -17.60 18.44 -18.01
N LYS A 168 -17.09 19.11 -19.04
CA LYS A 168 -16.06 20.15 -19.00
C LYS A 168 -16.53 21.34 -18.16
N ILE A 169 -15.66 21.85 -17.29
CA ILE A 169 -15.62 23.24 -16.80
C ILE A 169 -14.13 23.58 -16.71
N SER A 170 -13.53 24.00 -17.83
CA SER A 170 -13.18 25.39 -18.17
C SER A 170 -12.18 26.05 -17.21
N SER A 171 -10.95 26.10 -17.70
CA SER A 171 -9.86 27.00 -17.31
C SER A 171 -10.24 28.48 -17.47
N ALA A 172 -10.02 29.28 -16.43
CA ALA A 172 -9.23 30.52 -16.45
C ALA A 172 -9.72 31.52 -15.38
N SER A 173 -8.86 31.76 -14.37
CA SER A 173 -8.68 33.03 -13.66
C SER A 173 -7.36 32.97 -12.88
N LEU A 174 -6.27 33.49 -13.46
CA LEU A 174 -5.11 34.04 -12.72
C LEU A 174 -5.55 35.42 -12.17
N SER A 175 -5.03 36.07 -11.12
CA SER A 175 -3.85 36.07 -10.24
C SER A 175 -4.30 36.80 -8.95
N SER A 176 -3.74 36.72 -7.74
CA SER A 176 -2.37 37.00 -7.29
C SER A 176 -2.33 36.81 -5.75
N SER A 177 -1.20 36.33 -5.22
CA SER A 177 -0.54 36.73 -3.95
C SER A 177 0.06 35.57 -3.13
N ASN A 178 1.39 35.56 -3.14
CA ASN A 178 2.35 35.20 -2.09
C ASN A 178 2.08 34.05 -1.11
N GLY A 179 2.86 32.98 -1.32
CA GLY A 179 3.78 32.44 -0.32
C GLY A 179 3.19 31.80 0.94
N ARG A 180 3.04 30.46 0.90
CA ARG A 180 3.36 29.55 2.02
C ARG A 180 3.18 28.09 1.60
N GLY A 181 4.29 27.35 1.64
CA GLY A 181 4.36 25.89 1.74
C GLY A 181 3.49 25.07 0.79
N SER A 182 4.02 24.70 -0.37
CA SER A 182 3.57 23.49 -1.04
C SER A 182 3.74 22.31 -0.07
N LYS A 183 2.64 21.77 0.45
CA LYS A 183 2.63 20.48 1.14
C LYS A 183 3.17 19.45 0.15
N GLU A 184 4.44 19.10 0.24
CA GLU A 184 5.01 17.95 -0.45
C GLU A 184 4.26 16.72 0.03
N LYS A 185 3.37 16.19 -0.82
CA LYS A 185 2.70 14.93 -0.56
C LYS A 185 3.78 13.86 -0.70
N ILE A 186 4.11 13.16 0.38
CA ILE A 186 5.15 12.14 0.36
C ILE A 186 4.65 11.01 -0.54
N GLU A 187 5.35 10.79 -1.65
CA GLU A 187 4.93 9.85 -2.67
C GLU A 187 5.08 8.41 -2.15
N LYS A 188 4.00 7.63 -2.19
CA LYS A 188 4.01 6.21 -1.84
C LYS A 188 4.97 5.44 -2.75
N VAL A 189 5.58 4.37 -2.24
CA VAL A 189 6.49 3.53 -3.05
C VAL A 189 5.75 2.98 -4.28
N SER A 190 6.41 2.94 -5.43
CA SER A 190 5.75 2.51 -6.67
C SER A 190 5.53 0.99 -6.71
N LYS A 191 4.52 0.53 -7.46
CA LYS A 191 4.22 -0.91 -7.60
C LYS A 191 5.39 -1.67 -8.20
N GLU A 192 6.15 -1.04 -9.09
CA GLU A 192 7.33 -1.61 -9.76
C GLU A 192 8.45 -1.89 -8.75
N LYS A 193 8.74 -0.93 -7.85
CA LYS A 193 9.73 -1.13 -6.79
C LYS A 193 9.32 -2.24 -5.82
N ILE A 194 8.02 -2.32 -5.50
CA ILE A 194 7.50 -3.40 -4.67
C ILE A 194 7.69 -4.74 -5.40
N GLU A 195 7.30 -4.83 -6.67
CA GLU A 195 7.48 -6.03 -7.49
C GLU A 195 8.96 -6.47 -7.54
N GLU A 196 9.91 -5.55 -7.73
CA GLU A 196 11.35 -5.85 -7.71
C GLU A 196 11.81 -6.47 -6.39
N ILE A 197 11.35 -5.95 -5.25
CA ILE A 197 11.67 -6.51 -3.94
C ILE A 197 11.06 -7.90 -3.79
N VAL A 198 9.81 -8.11 -4.20
CA VAL A 198 9.17 -9.43 -4.11
C VAL A 198 9.89 -10.46 -4.99
N VAL A 199 10.25 -10.07 -6.23
CA VAL A 199 11.07 -10.91 -7.12
C VAL A 199 12.38 -11.30 -6.43
N LYS A 200 13.08 -10.33 -5.82
CA LYS A 200 14.32 -10.60 -5.08
C LYS A 200 14.12 -11.61 -3.95
N ILE A 201 13.04 -11.46 -3.16
CA ILE A 201 12.71 -12.40 -2.07
C ILE A 201 12.49 -13.81 -2.62
N ILE A 202 11.75 -13.93 -3.72
CA ILE A 202 11.50 -15.23 -4.37
C ILE A 202 12.80 -15.87 -4.84
N THR A 203 13.65 -15.11 -5.54
CA THR A 203 14.94 -15.60 -6.04
C THR A 203 15.87 -16.02 -4.90
N GLU A 204 15.92 -15.27 -3.80
CA GLU A 204 16.71 -15.64 -2.61
C GLU A 204 16.23 -16.97 -1.99
N ASN A 205 14.93 -17.20 -1.92
CA ASN A 205 14.38 -18.43 -1.37
C ASN A 205 14.55 -19.63 -2.33
N GLN A 206 14.37 -19.42 -3.64
CA GLN A 206 14.60 -20.45 -4.66
C GLN A 206 16.05 -20.93 -4.67
N ASN A 207 17.03 -20.02 -4.50
CA ASN A 207 18.44 -20.39 -4.36
C ASN A 207 18.74 -21.27 -3.14
N ASN A 208 17.81 -21.36 -2.19
CA ASN A 208 17.88 -22.20 -1.01
C ASN A 208 16.83 -23.34 -1.04
N ASP A 209 16.33 -23.69 -2.24
CA ASP A 209 15.32 -24.75 -2.46
C ASP A 209 14.05 -24.57 -1.60
N ARG A 210 13.66 -23.32 -1.34
CA ARG A 210 12.51 -22.96 -0.51
C ARG A 210 11.44 -22.21 -1.29
N GLU A 211 10.19 -22.51 -0.96
CA GLU A 211 9.05 -21.70 -1.37
C GLU A 211 8.98 -20.39 -0.59
N THR A 212 8.43 -19.36 -1.24
CA THR A 212 8.19 -18.06 -0.63
C THR A 212 6.75 -17.96 -0.18
N GLY A 213 6.52 -17.87 1.14
CA GLY A 213 5.18 -17.71 1.71
C GLY A 213 4.69 -16.25 1.64
N LEU A 214 3.38 -16.06 1.48
CA LEU A 214 2.75 -14.74 1.45
C LEU A 214 3.07 -13.89 2.69
N GLY A 215 3.05 -14.50 3.88
CA GLY A 215 3.37 -13.82 5.13
C GLY A 215 4.83 -13.31 5.17
N GLU A 216 5.77 -14.12 4.68
CA GLU A 216 7.19 -13.71 4.60
C GLU A 216 7.36 -12.50 3.68
N VAL A 217 6.68 -12.49 2.53
CA VAL A 217 6.69 -11.35 1.61
C VAL A 217 6.21 -10.08 2.32
N GLY A 218 5.08 -10.15 3.01
CA GLY A 218 4.55 -9.03 3.79
C GLY A 218 5.55 -8.52 4.83
N SER A 219 6.08 -9.41 5.67
CA SER A 219 7.05 -9.03 6.70
C SER A 219 8.33 -8.40 6.14
N ARG A 220 8.85 -8.93 5.01
CA ARG A 220 10.05 -8.37 4.37
C ARG A 220 9.76 -7.02 3.69
N LEU A 221 8.58 -6.83 3.10
CA LEU A 221 8.19 -5.55 2.53
C LEU A 221 8.12 -4.46 3.60
N VAL A 222 7.48 -4.74 4.74
CA VAL A 222 7.44 -3.81 5.87
C VAL A 222 8.84 -3.52 6.43
N LYS A 223 9.72 -4.53 6.48
CA LYS A 223 11.11 -4.34 6.91
C LYS A 223 11.92 -3.41 6.00
N VAL A 224 11.63 -3.40 4.70
CA VAL A 224 12.30 -2.51 3.72
C VAL A 224 11.61 -1.14 3.68
N TYR A 225 10.29 -1.13 3.76
CA TYR A 225 9.43 0.05 3.71
C TYR A 225 8.47 0.02 4.89
N PRO A 226 8.83 0.62 6.04
CA PRO A 226 7.99 0.57 7.24
C PRO A 226 6.58 1.13 7.04
N ASP A 227 6.40 2.05 6.09
CA ASP A 227 5.10 2.64 5.72
C ASP A 227 4.37 1.92 4.58
N PHE A 228 4.81 0.71 4.23
CA PHE A 228 4.12 -0.14 3.27
C PHE A 228 2.81 -0.65 3.85
N ASP A 229 1.74 -0.30 3.15
CA ASP A 229 0.38 -0.72 3.47
C ASP A 229 -0.41 -0.88 2.17
N VAL A 230 -1.01 -2.05 1.97
CA VAL A 230 -1.75 -2.41 0.76
C VAL A 230 -2.98 -1.53 0.52
N ARG A 231 -3.53 -0.96 1.60
CA ARG A 231 -4.68 -0.07 1.57
C ARG A 231 -4.36 1.26 0.89
N ARG A 232 -3.11 1.72 0.98
CA ARG A 232 -2.61 2.88 0.19
C ARG A 232 -2.64 2.64 -1.32
N TYR A 233 -2.80 1.39 -1.75
CA TYR A 233 -2.94 0.99 -3.15
C TYR A 233 -4.38 0.60 -3.51
N GLY A 234 -5.33 0.69 -2.57
CA GLY A 234 -6.74 0.36 -2.77
C GLY A 234 -7.07 -1.13 -2.59
N TYR A 235 -6.26 -1.87 -1.82
CA TYR A 235 -6.50 -3.29 -1.55
C TYR A 235 -6.56 -3.56 -0.05
N SER A 236 -7.49 -4.41 0.38
CA SER A 236 -7.62 -4.86 1.78
C SER A 236 -6.69 -6.02 2.14
N LEU A 237 -6.25 -6.81 1.14
CA LEU A 237 -5.43 -7.99 1.33
C LEU A 237 -4.14 -7.94 0.51
N LEU A 238 -3.03 -8.38 1.11
CA LEU A 238 -1.75 -8.50 0.41
C LEU A 238 -1.83 -9.44 -0.78
N SER A 239 -2.57 -10.55 -0.67
CA SER A 239 -2.77 -11.47 -1.80
C SER A 239 -3.39 -10.77 -3.00
N LYS A 240 -4.43 -9.95 -2.78
CA LYS A 240 -5.11 -9.19 -3.83
C LYS A 240 -4.25 -8.10 -4.43
N PHE A 241 -3.42 -7.46 -3.63
CA PHE A 241 -2.43 -6.51 -4.16
C PHE A 241 -1.39 -7.21 -5.05
N LEU A 242 -0.80 -8.32 -4.58
CA LEU A 242 0.25 -9.05 -5.30
C LEU A 242 -0.26 -9.72 -6.58
N GLU A 243 -1.53 -10.19 -6.60
CA GLU A 243 -2.20 -10.68 -7.82
C GLU A 243 -2.21 -9.63 -8.96
N THR A 244 -2.06 -8.34 -8.63
CA THR A 244 -2.03 -7.26 -9.65
C THR A 244 -0.65 -6.99 -10.23
N LEU A 245 0.40 -7.63 -9.71
CA LEU A 245 1.77 -7.44 -10.16
C LEU A 245 2.10 -8.44 -11.28
N PRO A 246 2.46 -7.97 -12.48
CA PRO A 246 2.50 -8.81 -13.69
C PRO A 246 3.49 -9.97 -13.65
N LYS A 247 4.56 -9.89 -12.84
CA LYS A 247 5.57 -10.96 -12.73
C LYS A 247 5.21 -12.02 -11.70
N LEU A 248 4.18 -11.81 -10.88
CA LEU A 248 3.89 -12.65 -9.73
C LEU A 248 2.65 -13.53 -9.95
N LYS A 249 2.73 -14.76 -9.45
CA LYS A 249 1.63 -15.71 -9.39
C LYS A 249 1.49 -16.21 -7.96
N LEU A 250 0.26 -16.23 -7.46
CA LEU A 250 -0.06 -16.84 -6.17
C LEU A 250 -0.53 -18.27 -6.38
N ILE A 251 -0.02 -19.17 -5.54
CA ILE A 251 -0.43 -20.58 -5.51
C ILE A 251 -0.98 -20.85 -4.11
N GLN A 252 -2.15 -21.48 -4.06
CA GLN A 252 -2.80 -21.85 -2.81
C GLN A 252 -2.88 -23.37 -2.72
N GLU A 253 -2.26 -23.92 -1.66
CA GLU A 253 -2.31 -25.33 -1.32
C GLU A 253 -2.87 -25.48 0.09
N GLY A 254 -4.16 -25.83 0.19
CA GLY A 254 -4.89 -25.82 1.45
C GLY A 254 -4.95 -24.42 2.07
N THR A 255 -4.38 -24.28 3.27
CA THR A 255 -4.28 -22.99 3.99
C THR A 255 -3.01 -22.22 3.66
N LYS A 256 -2.04 -22.84 2.98
CA LYS A 256 -0.76 -22.21 2.64
C LYS A 256 -0.91 -21.44 1.34
N VAL A 257 -0.52 -20.16 1.35
CA VAL A 257 -0.42 -19.32 0.15
C VAL A 257 1.05 -19.00 -0.10
N SER A 258 1.55 -19.43 -1.25
CA SER A 258 2.91 -19.12 -1.73
C SER A 258 2.86 -18.13 -2.88
N VAL A 259 3.94 -17.36 -3.02
CA VAL A 259 4.15 -16.40 -4.11
C VAL A 259 5.31 -16.92 -4.94
N THR A 260 5.07 -17.10 -6.23
CA THR A 260 6.10 -17.49 -7.21
C THR A 260 6.14 -16.46 -8.33
N LEU A 261 7.22 -16.50 -9.12
CA LEU A 261 7.20 -15.87 -10.43
C LEU A 261 6.28 -16.68 -11.35
N TYR A 262 5.69 -16.03 -12.35
CA TYR A 262 5.27 -16.80 -13.53
C TYR A 262 6.46 -17.65 -13.99
N GLU A 263 6.22 -18.91 -14.38
CA GLU A 263 7.27 -19.75 -14.99
C GLU A 263 8.02 -18.90 -16.00
N ASP A 264 9.36 -19.01 -16.00
CA ASP A 264 10.34 -18.19 -16.71
C ASP A 264 10.15 -18.30 -18.24
N LYS A 265 8.99 -17.88 -18.71
CA LYS A 265 8.60 -17.74 -20.09
C LYS A 265 9.29 -16.47 -20.52
N SER A 266 10.25 -16.64 -21.43
CA SER A 266 10.97 -15.53 -22.02
C SER A 266 9.97 -14.49 -22.52
N LYS A 267 10.40 -13.23 -22.69
CA LYS A 267 9.53 -12.18 -23.26
C LYS A 267 8.84 -12.61 -24.56
N LYS A 268 9.51 -13.48 -25.31
CA LYS A 268 8.98 -14.16 -26.49
C LYS A 268 7.80 -15.07 -26.14
N ASP A 269 7.94 -15.97 -25.18
CA ASP A 269 6.88 -16.91 -24.79
C ASP A 269 5.63 -16.19 -24.26
N MET A 270 5.79 -15.10 -23.48
CA MET A 270 4.66 -14.29 -23.02
C MET A 270 3.93 -13.57 -24.16
N LEU A 271 4.69 -13.03 -25.12
CA LEU A 271 4.13 -12.41 -26.32
C LEU A 271 3.38 -13.46 -27.15
N GLU A 272 3.97 -14.64 -27.33
CA GLU A 272 3.41 -15.70 -28.14
C GLU A 272 2.10 -16.23 -27.54
N GLU A 273 2.07 -16.47 -26.23
CA GLU A 273 0.87 -16.89 -25.51
C GLU A 273 -0.23 -15.81 -25.53
N TYR A 274 0.14 -14.54 -25.40
CA TYR A 274 -0.80 -13.43 -25.54
C TYR A 274 -1.42 -13.40 -26.93
N ILE A 275 -0.63 -13.57 -27.98
CA ILE A 275 -1.10 -13.60 -29.37
C ILE A 275 -2.11 -14.72 -29.57
N ILE A 276 -1.77 -15.95 -29.15
CA ILE A 276 -2.66 -17.12 -29.27
C ILE A 276 -3.98 -16.86 -28.53
N ARG A 277 -3.90 -16.37 -27.29
CA ARG A 277 -5.09 -16.05 -26.49
C ARG A 277 -5.99 -15.01 -27.16
N GLN A 278 -5.42 -13.96 -27.75
CA GLN A 278 -6.20 -12.93 -28.45
C GLN A 278 -6.95 -13.49 -29.66
N ILE A 279 -6.35 -14.44 -30.38
CA ILE A 279 -6.97 -15.10 -31.53
C ILE A 279 -8.07 -16.07 -31.05
N GLN A 280 -7.79 -16.89 -30.04
CA GLN A 280 -8.76 -17.84 -29.46
C GLN A 280 -10.01 -17.14 -28.90
N MET A 281 -9.85 -16.00 -28.22
CA MET A 281 -10.97 -15.24 -27.65
C MET A 281 -11.97 -14.72 -28.71
N THR A 282 -11.59 -14.71 -29.99
CA THR A 282 -12.48 -14.30 -31.09
C THR A 282 -13.22 -15.46 -31.77
N GLY A 283 -12.88 -16.71 -31.43
CA GLY A 283 -13.46 -17.92 -32.05
C GLY A 283 -13.40 -17.88 -33.58
N ASP A 284 -14.43 -18.45 -34.21
CA ASP A 284 -14.53 -18.59 -35.68
C ASP A 284 -14.54 -17.27 -36.46
N GLN A 285 -14.80 -16.13 -35.80
CA GLN A 285 -14.82 -14.82 -36.46
C GLN A 285 -13.40 -14.30 -36.78
N GLY A 286 -12.42 -14.76 -36.02
CA GLY A 286 -11.02 -14.30 -36.08
C GLY A 286 -10.81 -12.84 -35.69
N ILE A 287 -9.53 -12.48 -35.58
CA ILE A 287 -9.08 -11.11 -35.29
C ILE A 287 -8.33 -10.53 -36.49
N SER A 288 -8.63 -9.28 -36.86
CA SER A 288 -7.89 -8.61 -37.93
C SER A 288 -6.43 -8.37 -37.53
N LEU A 289 -5.48 -8.52 -38.46
CA LEU A 289 -4.06 -8.29 -38.16
C LEU A 289 -3.77 -6.87 -37.65
N GLY A 290 -4.50 -5.87 -38.15
CA GLY A 290 -4.39 -4.49 -37.66
C GLY A 290 -4.82 -4.34 -36.20
N THR A 291 -5.94 -4.96 -35.82
CA THR A 291 -6.43 -4.95 -34.43
C THR A 291 -5.48 -5.71 -33.51
N LEU A 292 -5.02 -6.88 -33.94
CA LEU A 292 -4.09 -7.71 -33.16
C LEU A 292 -2.75 -6.97 -32.95
N GLY A 293 -2.20 -6.37 -33.99
CA GLY A 293 -0.97 -5.57 -33.91
C GLY A 293 -1.10 -4.38 -32.96
N ASN A 294 -2.24 -3.68 -32.95
CA ASN A 294 -2.49 -2.59 -32.01
C ASN A 294 -2.55 -3.09 -30.55
N ARG A 295 -3.23 -4.22 -30.30
CA ARG A 295 -3.29 -4.81 -28.96
C ARG A 295 -1.92 -5.26 -28.45
N ILE A 296 -1.12 -5.88 -29.32
CA ILE A 296 0.26 -6.24 -29.01
C ILE A 296 1.08 -5.00 -28.67
N ARG A 297 0.98 -3.90 -29.44
CA ARG A 297 1.73 -2.67 -29.13
C ARG A 297 1.29 -1.99 -27.84
N ILE A 298 0.02 -2.08 -27.47
CA ILE A 298 -0.47 -1.54 -26.19
C ILE A 298 0.09 -2.36 -25.02
N GLN A 299 0.14 -3.69 -25.15
CA GLN A 299 0.59 -4.59 -24.09
C GLN A 299 2.13 -4.73 -24.04
N PHE A 300 2.79 -4.69 -25.19
CA PHE A 300 4.22 -4.87 -25.41
C PHE A 300 4.75 -3.68 -26.23
N GLY A 301 4.92 -2.53 -25.55
CA GLY A 301 5.20 -1.22 -26.15
C GLY A 301 6.41 -1.13 -27.08
N ASP A 302 7.39 -2.01 -26.90
CA ASP A 302 8.62 -2.06 -27.69
C ASP A 302 8.62 -3.18 -28.75
N PHE A 303 7.46 -3.81 -29.01
CA PHE A 303 7.36 -4.90 -29.97
C PHE A 303 7.80 -4.48 -31.38
N LYS A 304 8.84 -5.15 -31.89
CA LYS A 304 9.26 -5.09 -33.30
C LYS A 304 9.33 -6.51 -33.84
N VAL A 305 8.62 -6.73 -34.95
CA VAL A 305 8.56 -8.04 -35.64
C VAL A 305 9.95 -8.59 -36.01
N ARG A 306 10.89 -7.69 -36.33
CA ARG A 306 12.26 -8.04 -36.70
C ARG A 306 13.06 -8.69 -35.57
N ASP A 307 12.75 -8.35 -34.32
CA ASP A 307 13.45 -8.90 -33.14
C ASP A 307 13.14 -10.39 -32.95
N TYR A 308 12.10 -10.89 -33.64
CA TYR A 308 11.65 -12.28 -33.62
C TYR A 308 12.00 -13.04 -34.92
N GLY A 309 12.79 -12.44 -35.82
CA GLY A 309 13.28 -13.09 -37.04
C GLY A 309 12.38 -12.94 -38.28
N TYR A 310 11.33 -12.10 -38.22
CA TYR A 310 10.38 -11.94 -39.32
C TYR A 310 10.45 -10.54 -39.95
N SER A 311 10.24 -10.47 -41.26
CA SER A 311 10.28 -9.20 -42.01
C SER A 311 8.92 -8.48 -42.00
N GLN A 312 7.82 -9.22 -41.87
CA GLN A 312 6.44 -8.72 -41.92
C GLN A 312 5.60 -9.34 -40.80
N PHE A 313 4.66 -8.56 -40.24
CA PHE A 313 3.79 -9.02 -39.15
C PHE A 313 2.92 -10.22 -39.56
N LYS A 314 2.44 -10.24 -40.82
CA LYS A 314 1.69 -11.37 -41.40
C LYS A 314 2.48 -12.68 -41.30
N GLN A 315 3.77 -12.66 -41.65
CA GLN A 315 4.65 -13.84 -41.59
C GLN A 315 4.86 -14.33 -40.16
N TYR A 316 4.99 -13.40 -39.21
CA TYR A 316 5.13 -13.74 -37.79
C TYR A 316 3.86 -14.41 -37.26
N ILE A 317 2.66 -13.86 -37.53
CA ILE A 317 1.41 -14.48 -37.07
C ILE A 317 1.16 -15.84 -37.73
N GLN A 318 1.56 -16.02 -38.99
CA GLN A 318 1.44 -17.29 -39.69
C GLN A 318 2.39 -18.39 -39.16
N SER A 319 3.43 -18.04 -38.41
CA SER A 319 4.34 -19.05 -37.84
C SER A 319 3.78 -19.73 -36.59
N PHE A 320 2.66 -19.25 -36.05
CA PHE A 320 2.05 -19.81 -34.85
C PHE A 320 1.32 -21.12 -35.17
N PRO A 321 1.54 -22.18 -34.38
CA PRO A 321 0.84 -23.43 -34.58
C PRO A 321 -0.67 -23.23 -34.39
N LYS A 322 -1.47 -23.89 -35.23
CA LYS A 322 -2.95 -23.84 -35.21
C LYS A 322 -3.56 -22.46 -35.47
N VAL A 323 -2.79 -21.53 -36.06
CA VAL A 323 -3.30 -20.23 -36.53
C VAL A 323 -3.37 -20.23 -38.04
N GLU A 324 -4.56 -19.99 -38.58
CA GLU A 324 -4.78 -19.81 -40.02
C GLU A 324 -5.12 -18.35 -40.34
N LEU A 325 -4.68 -17.90 -41.51
CA LEU A 325 -4.98 -16.58 -42.03
C LEU A 325 -6.06 -16.67 -43.11
N ILE A 326 -7.23 -16.11 -42.83
CA ILE A 326 -8.34 -16.04 -43.77
C ILE A 326 -8.33 -14.66 -44.44
N GLU A 327 -8.32 -14.66 -45.77
CA GLU A 327 -8.44 -13.45 -46.58
C GLU A 327 -9.91 -13.23 -46.97
N ASP A 328 -10.47 -12.11 -46.53
CA ASP A 328 -11.83 -11.68 -46.85
C ASP A 328 -11.75 -10.30 -47.52
N GLY A 329 -11.49 -10.33 -48.84
CA GLY A 329 -11.24 -9.14 -49.65
C GLY A 329 -9.95 -8.41 -49.24
N GLU A 330 -10.05 -7.15 -48.82
CA GLU A 330 -8.89 -6.32 -48.43
C GLU A 330 -8.38 -6.60 -46.99
N ARG A 331 -9.02 -7.49 -46.22
CA ARG A 331 -8.70 -7.72 -44.81
C ARG A 331 -8.24 -9.15 -44.57
N THR A 332 -7.09 -9.30 -43.92
CA THR A 332 -6.59 -10.58 -43.41
C THR A 332 -6.95 -10.72 -41.93
N ARG A 333 -7.58 -11.84 -41.56
CA ARG A 333 -7.89 -12.19 -40.16
C ARG A 333 -7.13 -13.45 -39.76
N ALA A 334 -6.70 -13.49 -38.51
CA ALA A 334 -6.13 -14.68 -37.89
C ALA A 334 -7.24 -15.42 -37.12
N VAL A 335 -7.37 -16.72 -37.37
CA VAL A 335 -8.33 -17.62 -36.72
C VAL A 335 -7.56 -18.77 -36.08
N TYR A 336 -7.99 -19.20 -34.90
CA TYR A 336 -7.44 -20.38 -34.25
C TYR A 336 -8.26 -21.59 -34.68
N VAL A 337 -7.59 -22.65 -35.15
CA VAL A 337 -8.25 -23.86 -35.63
C VAL A 337 -8.12 -24.95 -34.55
N GLU A 338 -9.25 -25.42 -34.02
CA GLU A 338 -9.31 -26.58 -33.13
C GLU A 338 -9.38 -27.87 -33.96
N ASP A 339 -8.76 -28.96 -33.47
CA ASP A 339 -8.74 -30.27 -34.13
C ASP A 339 -10.10 -30.98 -34.11
#